data_AF-A0A6H2NHB1-F1
#
_entry.id   AF-A0A6H2NHB1-F1
#
_cell.length_a   1.000
_cell.length_b   1.000
_cell.length_c   1.000
_cell.angle_alpha   90.00
_cell.angle_beta   90.00
_cell.angle_gamma   90.00
#
_symmetry.space_group_name_H-M   'P 1'
#
loop_
_entity.id
_entity.type
_entity.pdbx_description
1 polymer ?
#
loop_
_entity_poly.entity_id
_entity_poly.type
_entity_poly.pdbx_seq_one_letter_code
_entity_poly.pdbx_strand_id
1 'polypeptide(L)'
;MGGYGSGRLHDGRVLCMGGPWVSAIAKDDRFVAGWVTHATRWGIVRGRGNSGGMGGLRMSYRRLYVPGATYFFTVVTYDRRPLFSDPVNVQLLREAFRRVKQHHPFTVEAIVVLPDHIHTLWTLPEGDADFSTRWRLIKTYVSRRCAKTYQPPGSASRQQKSERTVWQRRFWEHLIRNQRDFDNHVAYIHNNPVKHGLATTPEAWPHSSIHRSP
;
A
#
# COMPACT_ATOMS: atom_id res chain seq x y z
N MET A 1 15.95 -5.82 72.97
CA MET A 1 16.91 -6.68 72.23
C MET A 1 16.30 -6.88 70.85
N GLY A 2 16.92 -6.56 69.71
CA GLY A 2 18.33 -6.29 69.44
C GLY A 2 19.04 -7.59 69.01
N GLY A 3 19.51 -7.76 67.77
CA GLY A 3 19.42 -6.83 66.63
C GLY A 3 19.92 -7.42 65.30
N TYR A 4 19.91 -6.57 64.26
CA TYR A 4 20.48 -6.67 62.90
C TYR A 4 21.15 -7.98 62.41
N GLY A 5 20.66 -8.47 61.26
CA GLY A 5 21.44 -9.19 60.25
C GLY A 5 21.09 -8.64 58.86
N SER A 6 22.08 -8.14 58.10
CA SER A 6 21.85 -7.32 56.90
C SER A 6 22.27 -7.99 55.58
N GLY A 7 21.39 -7.98 54.57
CA GLY A 7 21.70 -8.36 53.18
C GLY A 7 21.26 -7.28 52.18
N ARG A 8 22.13 -6.94 51.23
CA ARG A 8 21.96 -5.92 50.16
C ARG A 8 23.08 -6.13 49.12
N LEU A 9 22.96 -5.72 47.85
CA LEU A 9 21.79 -5.31 47.05
C LEU A 9 21.31 -6.55 46.26
N HIS A 10 20.65 -6.59 45.10
CA HIS A 10 20.02 -5.69 44.11
C HIS A 10 18.66 -6.37 43.78
N ASP A 11 17.65 -5.86 43.07
CA ASP A 11 17.17 -4.60 42.48
C ASP A 11 15.88 -5.02 41.68
N GLY A 12 15.15 -4.14 40.99
CA GLY A 12 14.14 -4.57 40.01
C GLY A 12 12.69 -4.68 40.50
N ARG A 13 12.23 -3.78 41.41
CA ARG A 13 10.78 -3.58 41.61
C ARG A 13 10.22 -2.58 40.61
N VAL A 14 9.44 -3.07 39.63
CA VAL A 14 8.33 -2.31 39.04
C VAL A 14 7.10 -3.21 38.94
N LEU A 15 6.13 -2.98 39.84
CA LEU A 15 4.76 -3.45 39.66
C LEU A 15 3.97 -2.35 38.95
N CYS A 16 3.55 -2.60 37.71
CA CYS A 16 2.57 -1.76 37.02
C CYS A 16 1.39 -2.63 36.56
N MET A 17 0.19 -2.27 37.03
CA MET A 17 -1.06 -2.90 36.62
C MET A 17 -1.69 -2.18 35.42
N GLY A 18 -2.44 -2.91 34.60
CA GLY A 18 -3.16 -2.42 33.42
C GLY A 18 -2.62 -3.03 32.12
N GLY A 19 -3.45 -3.35 31.12
CA GLY A 19 -4.91 -3.28 31.03
C GLY A 19 -5.38 -3.85 29.68
N PRO A 20 -6.62 -4.34 29.54
CA PRO A 20 -6.99 -5.20 28.40
C PRO A 20 -7.30 -4.41 27.12
N TRP A 21 -6.28 -4.13 26.30
CA TRP A 21 -6.42 -3.41 25.01
C TRP A 21 -6.10 -4.20 23.74
N VAL A 22 -5.73 -5.49 23.84
CA VAL A 22 -5.25 -6.31 22.71
C VAL A 22 -6.37 -7.07 21.96
N SER A 23 -7.65 -6.89 22.34
CA SER A 23 -8.77 -7.74 21.86
C SER A 23 -9.91 -7.02 21.13
N ALA A 24 -9.75 -5.74 20.78
CA ALA A 24 -10.84 -4.92 20.22
C ALA A 24 -10.93 -4.87 18.68
N ILE A 25 -9.81 -5.04 17.95
CA ILE A 25 -9.76 -4.83 16.49
C ILE A 25 -10.06 -6.13 15.70
N ALA A 26 -9.88 -7.30 16.30
CA ALA A 26 -9.98 -8.61 15.64
C ALA A 26 -11.40 -9.22 15.64
N LYS A 27 -12.48 -8.41 15.59
CA LYS A 27 -13.87 -8.89 15.80
C LYS A 27 -14.94 -8.42 14.81
N ASP A 28 -14.59 -7.97 13.61
CA ASP A 28 -15.58 -7.84 12.51
C ASP A 28 -14.99 -8.22 11.14
N ASP A 29 -14.80 -9.53 10.92
CA ASP A 29 -14.32 -10.10 9.64
C ASP A 29 -15.19 -9.73 8.42
N ARG A 30 -16.42 -9.28 8.63
CA ARG A 30 -17.29 -8.74 7.57
C ARG A 30 -16.68 -7.49 6.93
N PHE A 31 -15.87 -6.73 7.67
CA PHE A 31 -15.13 -5.60 7.12
C PHE A 31 -14.01 -6.05 6.16
N VAL A 32 -13.26 -7.11 6.47
CA VAL A 32 -12.19 -7.59 5.58
C VAL A 32 -12.76 -8.22 4.30
N ALA A 33 -13.85 -8.98 4.42
CA ALA A 33 -14.49 -9.67 3.31
C ALA A 33 -14.94 -8.71 2.19
N GLY A 34 -15.67 -7.63 2.52
CA GLY A 34 -16.24 -6.72 1.52
C GLY A 34 -15.21 -6.05 0.60
N TRP A 35 -14.01 -5.74 1.13
CA TRP A 35 -12.93 -5.13 0.35
C TRP A 35 -12.20 -6.15 -0.55
N VAL A 36 -12.09 -7.41 -0.12
CA VAL A 36 -11.59 -8.50 -0.97
C VAL A 36 -12.55 -8.76 -2.13
N THR A 37 -13.87 -8.79 -1.88
CA THR A 37 -14.89 -8.90 -2.93
C THR A 37 -14.75 -7.78 -3.96
N HIS A 38 -14.50 -6.55 -3.53
CA HIS A 38 -14.39 -5.42 -4.46
C HIS A 38 -13.10 -5.48 -5.31
N ALA A 39 -11.95 -5.86 -4.73
CA ALA A 39 -10.72 -6.09 -5.48
C ALA A 39 -10.91 -7.15 -6.59
N THR A 40 -11.55 -8.27 -6.26
CA THR A 40 -11.86 -9.35 -7.22
C THR A 40 -12.83 -8.87 -8.32
N ARG A 41 -13.85 -8.07 -7.98
CA ARG A 41 -14.85 -7.53 -8.93
C ARG A 41 -14.25 -6.64 -10.01
N TRP A 42 -13.09 -6.02 -9.78
CA TRP A 42 -12.37 -5.21 -10.78
C TRP A 42 -11.24 -5.97 -11.52
N GLY A 43 -11.22 -7.31 -11.43
CA GLY A 43 -10.34 -8.17 -12.23
C GLY A 43 -8.92 -8.37 -11.69
N ILE A 44 -8.70 -8.16 -10.39
CA ILE A 44 -7.40 -8.37 -9.72
C ILE A 44 -7.08 -9.87 -9.56
N VAL A 45 -8.07 -10.76 -9.76
CA VAL A 45 -7.90 -12.21 -9.92
C VAL A 45 -8.32 -12.59 -11.35
N ARG A 46 -7.46 -13.28 -12.11
CA ARG A 46 -7.81 -13.85 -13.41
C ARG A 46 -8.33 -15.28 -13.26
N GLY A 47 -9.61 -15.51 -13.58
CA GLY A 47 -10.03 -16.82 -14.09
C GLY A 47 -9.56 -16.99 -15.54
N ARG A 48 -9.15 -18.21 -15.91
CA ARG A 48 -9.08 -18.60 -17.33
C ARG A 48 -10.46 -19.10 -17.75
N GLY A 49 -10.99 -18.60 -18.86
CA GLY A 49 -12.23 -19.07 -19.46
C GLY A 49 -12.45 -18.38 -20.80
N ASN A 50 -12.77 -19.15 -21.84
CA ASN A 50 -13.05 -18.65 -23.18
C ASN A 50 -14.37 -19.24 -23.67
N SER A 51 -15.45 -18.44 -23.64
CA SER A 51 -16.75 -18.77 -24.21
C SER A 51 -17.66 -17.54 -24.25
N GLY A 52 -18.57 -17.50 -25.23
CA GLY A 52 -19.83 -16.76 -25.20
C GLY A 52 -19.76 -15.22 -25.24
N GLY A 53 -20.33 -14.62 -26.29
CA GLY A 53 -20.61 -13.19 -26.30
C GLY A 53 -21.95 -12.87 -25.63
N MET A 54 -21.95 -11.92 -24.69
CA MET A 54 -23.12 -11.09 -24.34
C MET A 54 -22.64 -9.68 -23.98
N GLY A 55 -23.51 -8.67 -24.19
CA GLY A 55 -23.16 -7.25 -24.07
C GLY A 55 -22.91 -6.79 -22.63
N GLY A 56 -21.71 -7.02 -22.11
CA GLY A 56 -21.32 -6.61 -20.76
C GLY A 56 -21.38 -5.10 -20.54
N LEU A 57 -22.26 -4.65 -19.65
CA LEU A 57 -22.36 -3.25 -19.20
C LEU A 57 -20.98 -2.73 -18.74
N ARG A 58 -20.41 -1.78 -19.51
CA ARG A 58 -19.17 -1.11 -19.13
C ARG A 58 -19.42 -0.17 -17.95
N MET A 59 -19.23 -0.69 -16.73
CA MET A 59 -19.14 0.11 -15.51
C MET A 59 -18.02 1.15 -15.64
N SER A 60 -18.41 2.38 -15.97
CA SER A 60 -17.52 3.47 -16.35
C SER A 60 -16.91 4.16 -15.13
N TYR A 61 -15.99 3.47 -14.45
CA TYR A 61 -15.23 4.02 -13.33
C TYR A 61 -14.56 5.35 -13.72
N ARG A 62 -15.14 6.44 -13.20
CA ARG A 62 -14.72 7.83 -13.34
C ARG A 62 -13.94 8.23 -12.09
N ARG A 63 -12.75 8.78 -12.29
CA ARG A 63 -11.91 9.27 -11.18
C ARG A 63 -12.59 10.48 -10.54
N LEU A 64 -12.56 10.56 -9.22
CA LEU A 64 -12.92 11.78 -8.50
C LEU A 64 -11.66 12.65 -8.39
N TYR A 65 -11.78 13.91 -8.81
CA TYR A 65 -10.72 14.91 -8.74
C TYR A 65 -11.23 16.06 -7.88
N VAL A 66 -10.82 16.06 -6.62
CA VAL A 66 -11.09 17.09 -5.61
C VAL A 66 -9.74 17.72 -5.23
N PRO A 67 -9.55 19.03 -5.42
CA PRO A 67 -8.33 19.74 -5.00
C PRO A 67 -8.04 19.62 -3.51
N GLY A 68 -6.77 19.56 -3.11
CA GLY A 68 -6.35 19.49 -1.69
C GLY A 68 -6.70 18.20 -0.96
N ALA A 69 -7.43 17.28 -1.59
CA ALA A 69 -8.01 16.14 -0.90
C ALA A 69 -7.03 14.98 -0.68
N THR A 70 -7.43 14.09 0.22
CA THR A 70 -6.68 12.90 0.61
C THR A 70 -7.22 11.64 -0.09
N TYR A 71 -6.32 10.81 -0.62
CA TYR A 71 -6.66 9.64 -1.42
C TYR A 71 -5.88 8.40 -0.98
N PHE A 72 -6.57 7.28 -0.83
CA PHE A 72 -5.96 5.96 -0.78
C PHE A 72 -5.78 5.39 -2.19
N PHE A 73 -4.64 4.74 -2.44
CA PHE A 73 -4.29 4.13 -3.73
C PHE A 73 -3.88 2.66 -3.58
N THR A 74 -4.21 1.87 -4.61
CA THR A 74 -3.63 0.54 -4.83
C THR A 74 -2.97 0.49 -6.20
N VAL A 75 -1.67 0.20 -6.24
CA VAL A 75 -0.88 0.11 -7.48
C VAL A 75 -0.19 -1.24 -7.57
N VAL A 76 -0.57 -2.03 -8.59
CA VAL A 76 -0.14 -3.43 -8.74
C VAL A 76 0.82 -3.59 -9.93
N THR A 77 1.82 -4.45 -9.77
CA THR A 77 2.74 -4.90 -10.81
C THR A 77 2.04 -5.72 -11.90
N TYR A 78 2.64 -5.78 -13.09
CA TYR A 78 2.08 -6.58 -14.19
C TYR A 78 2.00 -8.06 -13.81
N ASP A 79 0.80 -8.64 -13.99
CA ASP A 79 0.46 -10.02 -13.64
C ASP A 79 0.93 -10.46 -12.23
N ARG A 80 0.95 -9.50 -11.28
CA ARG A 80 1.35 -9.66 -9.87
C ARG A 80 2.77 -10.24 -9.66
N ARG A 81 3.71 -9.93 -10.57
CA ARG A 81 5.13 -10.33 -10.45
C ARG A 81 5.81 -9.63 -9.25
N PRO A 82 6.66 -10.32 -8.47
CA PRO A 82 7.26 -9.79 -7.24
C PRO A 82 8.43 -8.80 -7.51
N LEU A 83 8.16 -7.68 -8.18
CA LEU A 83 9.12 -6.63 -8.52
C LEU A 83 9.87 -6.10 -7.29
N PHE A 84 9.21 -5.98 -6.15
CA PHE A 84 9.72 -5.37 -4.93
C PHE A 84 10.27 -6.37 -3.91
N SER A 85 10.35 -7.66 -4.25
CA SER A 85 11.25 -8.60 -3.53
C SER A 85 12.73 -8.30 -3.80
N ASP A 86 13.02 -7.51 -4.82
CA ASP A 86 14.34 -6.97 -5.13
C ASP A 86 14.51 -5.57 -4.49
N PRO A 87 15.42 -5.40 -3.50
CA PRO A 87 15.63 -4.13 -2.82
C PRO A 87 16.04 -2.99 -3.76
N VAL A 88 16.67 -3.28 -4.91
CA VAL A 88 17.04 -2.25 -5.90
C VAL A 88 15.78 -1.60 -6.48
N ASN A 89 14.74 -2.38 -6.76
CA ASN A 89 13.47 -1.83 -7.24
C ASN A 89 12.72 -1.03 -6.16
N VAL A 90 12.86 -1.41 -4.88
CA VAL A 90 12.35 -0.61 -3.74
C VAL A 90 13.09 0.73 -3.64
N GLN A 91 14.41 0.76 -3.86
CA GLN A 91 15.17 2.02 -3.89
C GLN A 91 14.83 2.87 -5.12
N LEU A 92 14.65 2.27 -6.30
CA LEU A 92 14.15 2.97 -7.50
C LEU A 92 12.77 3.60 -7.27
N LEU A 93 11.89 2.92 -6.52
CA LEU A 93 10.58 3.47 -6.14
C LEU A 93 10.73 4.65 -5.17
N ARG A 94 11.57 4.52 -4.13
CA ARG A 94 11.86 5.61 -3.18
C ARG A 94 12.46 6.83 -3.89
N GLU A 95 13.34 6.63 -4.87
CA GLU A 95 13.89 7.71 -5.69
C GLU A 95 12.84 8.34 -6.61
N ALA A 96 11.96 7.54 -7.22
CA ALA A 96 10.84 8.03 -8.03
C ALA A 96 9.93 8.97 -7.22
N PHE A 97 9.57 8.57 -5.99
CA PHE A 97 8.78 9.40 -5.07
C PHE A 97 9.50 10.71 -4.74
N ARG A 98 10.81 10.69 -4.41
CA ARG A 98 11.60 11.90 -4.15
C ARG A 98 11.59 12.86 -5.36
N ARG A 99 11.94 12.37 -6.55
CA ARG A 99 12.01 13.19 -7.78
C ARG A 99 10.67 13.78 -8.19
N VAL A 100 9.57 13.04 -8.03
CA VAL A 100 8.24 13.55 -8.36
C VAL A 100 7.75 14.54 -7.31
N LYS A 101 7.99 14.32 -6.00
CA LYS A 101 7.65 15.29 -4.95
C LYS A 101 8.35 16.65 -5.11
N GLN A 102 9.55 16.70 -5.71
CA GLN A 102 10.26 17.95 -5.99
C GLN A 102 9.55 18.86 -7.02
N HIS A 103 8.81 18.28 -7.97
CA HIS A 103 8.19 19.02 -9.09
C HIS A 103 6.65 19.04 -9.04
N HIS A 104 6.07 18.07 -8.32
CA HIS A 104 4.63 17.92 -8.09
C HIS A 104 4.44 17.54 -6.62
N PRO A 105 4.43 18.49 -5.67
CA PRO A 105 4.39 18.20 -4.23
C PRO A 105 3.15 17.39 -3.82
N PHE A 106 3.30 16.54 -2.81
CA PHE A 106 2.19 15.85 -2.11
C PHE A 106 2.72 15.28 -0.79
N THR A 107 1.86 15.16 0.21
CA THR A 107 2.20 14.44 1.45
C THR A 107 1.92 12.95 1.26
N VAL A 108 2.74 12.10 1.89
CA VAL A 108 2.55 10.65 1.90
C VAL A 108 2.35 10.27 3.35
N GLU A 109 1.10 10.20 3.78
CA GLU A 109 0.73 9.95 5.18
C GLU A 109 1.14 8.52 5.55
N ALA A 110 0.66 7.57 4.74
CA ALA A 110 0.96 6.16 4.90
C ALA A 110 1.42 5.53 3.58
N ILE A 111 2.35 4.57 3.65
CA ILE A 111 2.73 3.72 2.52
C ILE A 111 3.23 2.37 3.02
N VAL A 112 2.85 1.30 2.30
CA VAL A 112 3.48 -0.01 2.37
C VAL A 112 3.80 -0.49 0.96
N VAL A 113 4.98 -1.08 0.79
CA VAL A 113 5.41 -1.73 -0.44
C VAL A 113 5.49 -3.24 -0.16
N LEU A 114 4.64 -4.01 -0.82
CA LEU A 114 4.62 -5.47 -0.82
C LEU A 114 5.30 -5.97 -2.11
N PRO A 115 5.72 -7.25 -2.20
CA PRO A 115 6.46 -7.78 -3.35
C PRO A 115 5.90 -7.41 -4.72
N ASP A 116 4.58 -7.46 -4.89
CA ASP A 116 3.89 -7.26 -6.16
C ASP A 116 3.01 -5.99 -6.23
N HIS A 117 2.85 -5.25 -5.12
CA HIS A 117 1.94 -4.10 -5.07
C HIS A 117 2.27 -3.07 -3.99
N ILE A 118 1.70 -1.88 -4.13
CA ILE A 118 1.84 -0.75 -3.21
C ILE A 118 0.45 -0.34 -2.75
N HIS A 119 0.28 -0.17 -1.44
CA HIS A 119 -0.84 0.57 -0.85
C HIS A 119 -0.30 1.85 -0.22
N THR A 120 -0.93 3.00 -0.49
CA THR A 120 -0.45 4.29 0.02
C THR A 120 -1.58 5.31 0.09
N LEU A 121 -1.48 6.24 1.04
CA LEU A 121 -2.44 7.30 1.29
C LEU A 121 -1.71 8.66 1.16
N TRP A 122 -2.18 9.51 0.24
CA TRP A 122 -1.57 10.81 -0.08
C TRP A 122 -2.56 11.94 0.16
N THR A 123 -2.08 13.07 0.68
CA THR A 123 -2.79 14.36 0.65
C THR A 123 -2.15 15.25 -0.41
N LEU A 124 -2.98 15.84 -1.28
CA LEU A 124 -2.51 16.75 -2.32
C LEU A 124 -2.47 18.20 -1.81
N PRO A 125 -1.66 19.09 -2.43
CA PRO A 125 -1.71 20.53 -2.14
C PRO A 125 -3.09 21.13 -2.45
N GLU A 126 -3.44 22.22 -1.75
CA GLU A 126 -4.59 23.05 -2.10
C GLU A 126 -4.52 23.48 -3.57
N GLY A 127 -5.69 23.52 -4.25
CA GLY A 127 -5.77 23.77 -5.69
C GLY A 127 -5.35 22.60 -6.60
N ASP A 128 -4.66 21.58 -6.10
CA ASP A 128 -4.15 20.47 -6.91
C ASP A 128 -4.94 19.16 -6.70
N ALA A 129 -5.34 18.52 -7.81
CA ALA A 129 -6.01 17.22 -7.83
C ALA A 129 -5.27 16.16 -8.70
N ASP A 130 -4.13 16.49 -9.31
CA ASP A 130 -3.47 15.62 -10.30
C ASP A 130 -2.56 14.55 -9.67
N PHE A 131 -3.18 13.60 -8.98
CA PHE A 131 -2.55 12.32 -8.63
C PHE A 131 -2.25 11.46 -9.87
N SER A 132 -2.90 11.71 -11.02
CA SER A 132 -2.73 10.94 -12.26
C SER A 132 -1.36 11.17 -12.90
N THR A 133 -0.86 12.40 -12.99
CA THR A 133 0.50 12.72 -13.45
C THR A 133 1.54 12.24 -12.45
N ARG A 134 1.33 12.43 -11.14
CA ARG A 134 2.24 11.93 -10.09
C ARG A 134 2.47 10.43 -10.23
N TRP A 135 1.40 9.63 -10.33
CA TRP A 135 1.50 8.19 -10.58
C TRP A 135 2.09 7.85 -11.95
N ARG A 136 1.74 8.57 -13.03
CA ARG A 136 2.30 8.37 -14.37
C ARG A 136 3.83 8.55 -14.36
N LEU A 137 4.34 9.56 -13.66
CA LEU A 137 5.77 9.83 -13.56
C LEU A 137 6.49 8.79 -12.69
N ILE A 138 5.94 8.44 -11.52
CA ILE A 138 6.49 7.39 -10.64
C ILE A 138 6.59 6.06 -11.38
N LYS A 139 5.49 5.61 -12.02
CA LYS A 139 5.44 4.35 -12.77
C LYS A 139 6.40 4.39 -13.97
N THR A 140 6.55 5.53 -14.65
CA THR A 140 7.52 5.72 -15.73
C THR A 140 8.96 5.65 -15.23
N TYR A 141 9.28 6.25 -14.08
CA TYR A 141 10.64 6.29 -13.54
C TYR A 141 11.17 4.88 -13.26
N VAL A 142 10.38 4.08 -12.53
CA VAL A 142 10.69 2.68 -12.22
C VAL A 142 10.76 1.86 -13.51
N SER A 143 9.76 1.98 -14.40
CA SER A 143 9.71 1.18 -15.63
C SER A 143 10.88 1.43 -16.59
N ARG A 144 11.53 2.60 -16.51
CA ARG A 144 12.71 2.93 -17.32
C ARG A 144 14.04 2.42 -16.72
N ARG A 145 14.05 1.97 -15.46
CA ARG A 145 15.27 1.62 -14.71
C ARG A 145 15.31 0.21 -14.11
N CYS A 146 14.16 -0.41 -13.82
CA CYS A 146 14.13 -1.80 -13.40
C CYS A 146 14.66 -2.72 -14.53
N ALA A 147 15.34 -3.81 -14.16
CA ALA A 147 15.95 -4.74 -15.11
C ALA A 147 14.92 -5.34 -16.11
N LYS A 148 15.41 -5.74 -17.29
CA LYS A 148 14.56 -6.32 -18.37
C LYS A 148 13.84 -7.61 -17.95
N THR A 149 14.37 -8.37 -16.98
CA THR A 149 13.70 -9.58 -16.43
C THR A 149 12.32 -9.28 -15.79
N TYR A 150 12.12 -8.05 -15.31
CA TYR A 150 10.82 -7.59 -14.80
C TYR A 150 9.86 -7.07 -15.89
N GLN A 151 10.25 -7.18 -17.17
CA GLN A 151 9.50 -6.71 -18.34
C GLN A 151 9.24 -7.87 -19.33
N PRO A 152 8.40 -8.86 -18.97
CA PRO A 152 8.06 -9.99 -19.86
C PRO A 152 7.34 -9.51 -21.13
N PRO A 153 7.27 -10.31 -22.22
CA PRO A 153 6.47 -9.97 -23.39
C PRO A 153 5.02 -9.61 -23.02
N GLY A 154 4.55 -8.46 -23.49
CA GLY A 154 3.16 -8.03 -23.30
C GLY A 154 2.22 -8.69 -24.29
N SER A 155 0.91 -8.60 -24.06
CA SER A 155 -0.10 -8.90 -25.09
C SER A 155 0.08 -8.01 -26.32
N ALA A 156 -0.43 -8.42 -27.49
CA ALA A 156 -0.33 -7.64 -28.72
C ALA A 156 -0.77 -6.17 -28.55
N SER A 157 -1.84 -5.93 -27.79
CA SER A 157 -2.35 -4.59 -27.40
C SER A 157 -1.35 -3.73 -26.61
N ARG A 158 -0.36 -4.33 -25.94
CA ARG A 158 0.77 -3.63 -25.30
C ARG A 158 1.93 -3.44 -26.27
N GLN A 159 2.26 -4.47 -27.05
CA GLN A 159 3.35 -4.42 -28.05
C GLN A 159 3.11 -3.32 -29.08
N GLN A 160 1.91 -3.25 -29.65
CA GLN A 160 1.46 -2.20 -30.58
C GLN A 160 1.55 -0.76 -29.99
N LYS A 161 1.61 -0.64 -28.66
CA LYS A 161 1.67 0.64 -27.94
C LYS A 161 3.01 0.87 -27.24
N SER A 162 4.01 0.02 -27.50
CA SER A 162 5.31 0.01 -26.80
C SER A 162 5.20 0.02 -25.26
N GLU A 163 4.11 -0.56 -24.72
CA GLU A 163 3.72 -0.39 -23.31
C GLU A 163 4.40 -1.43 -22.40
N ARG A 164 5.45 -0.99 -21.70
CA ARG A 164 6.24 -1.80 -20.75
C ARG A 164 5.37 -2.51 -19.72
N THR A 165 5.70 -3.78 -19.50
CA THR A 165 5.02 -4.79 -18.66
C THR A 165 5.51 -4.82 -17.22
N VAL A 166 5.76 -3.65 -16.63
CA VAL A 166 6.15 -3.53 -15.21
C VAL A 166 4.92 -3.42 -14.30
N TRP A 167 3.84 -2.81 -14.81
CA TRP A 167 2.65 -2.47 -14.04
C TRP A 167 1.36 -2.93 -14.70
N GLN A 168 0.30 -3.11 -13.90
CA GLN A 168 -1.06 -3.12 -14.43
C GLN A 168 -1.42 -1.75 -15.03
N ARG A 169 -2.37 -1.76 -15.98
CA ARG A 169 -2.95 -0.55 -16.57
C ARG A 169 -3.79 0.17 -15.49
N ARG A 170 -3.78 1.51 -15.50
CA ARG A 170 -4.38 2.37 -14.46
C ARG A 170 -3.83 2.08 -13.05
N PHE A 171 -4.61 2.39 -12.03
CA PHE A 171 -4.47 2.05 -10.61
C PHE A 171 -5.85 2.24 -9.97
N TRP A 172 -6.06 1.75 -8.74
CA TRP A 172 -7.28 2.05 -7.97
C TRP A 172 -7.06 3.30 -7.10
N GLU A 173 -8.09 4.11 -6.93
CA GLU A 173 -8.12 5.19 -5.95
C GLU A 173 -9.44 5.23 -5.16
N HIS A 174 -9.36 5.69 -3.91
CA HIS A 174 -10.51 5.98 -3.05
C HIS A 174 -10.31 7.36 -2.40
N LEU A 175 -11.31 8.22 -2.51
CA LEU A 175 -11.32 9.55 -1.88
C LEU A 175 -11.71 9.39 -0.41
N ILE A 176 -10.78 9.74 0.49
CA ILE A 176 -10.97 9.69 1.94
C ILE A 176 -12.03 10.72 2.35
N ARG A 177 -13.01 10.30 3.15
CA ARG A 177 -14.22 11.10 3.42
C ARG A 177 -14.27 11.80 4.77
N ASN A 178 -13.49 11.33 5.75
CA ASN A 178 -13.42 11.84 7.12
C ASN A 178 -12.28 11.17 7.88
N GLN A 179 -12.01 11.59 9.12
CA GLN A 179 -10.93 11.06 9.95
C GLN A 179 -11.04 9.54 10.18
N ARG A 180 -12.24 9.00 10.45
CA ARG A 180 -12.40 7.55 10.64
C ARG A 180 -12.06 6.74 9.38
N ASP A 181 -12.39 7.28 8.20
CA ASP A 181 -12.00 6.69 6.91
C ASP A 181 -10.48 6.78 6.68
N PHE A 182 -9.84 7.87 7.11
CA PHE A 182 -8.37 8.04 7.12
C PHE A 182 -7.70 6.99 8.02
N ASP A 183 -8.08 6.93 9.29
CA ASP A 183 -7.48 6.07 10.32
C ASP A 183 -7.58 4.59 9.92
N ASN A 184 -8.76 4.16 9.43
CA ASN A 184 -8.99 2.83 8.89
C ASN A 184 -8.02 2.48 7.74
N HIS A 185 -7.75 3.42 6.84
CA HIS A 185 -6.84 3.19 5.72
C HIS A 185 -5.36 3.22 6.12
N VAL A 186 -4.96 4.02 7.13
CA VAL A 186 -3.61 3.97 7.71
C VAL A 186 -3.39 2.60 8.38
N ALA A 187 -4.33 2.17 9.23
CA ALA A 187 -4.29 0.86 9.88
C ALA A 187 -4.27 -0.29 8.85
N TYR A 188 -5.09 -0.21 7.79
CA TYR A 188 -5.07 -1.18 6.69
C TYR A 188 -3.72 -1.23 5.96
N ILE A 189 -3.09 -0.07 5.71
CA ILE A 189 -1.77 0.03 5.07
C ILE A 189 -0.70 -0.66 5.93
N HIS A 190 -0.64 -0.36 7.24
CA HIS A 190 0.39 -0.92 8.11
C HIS A 190 0.20 -2.41 8.41
N ASN A 191 -1.04 -2.87 8.60
CA ASN A 191 -1.34 -4.30 8.84
C ASN A 191 -1.28 -5.18 7.57
N ASN A 192 -1.12 -4.59 6.38
CA ASN A 192 -1.18 -5.32 5.12
C ASN A 192 -0.16 -6.48 4.98
N PRO A 193 1.11 -6.35 5.43
CA PRO A 193 2.08 -7.45 5.40
C PRO A 193 1.66 -8.64 6.24
N VAL A 194 1.07 -8.40 7.42
CA VAL A 194 0.54 -9.44 8.31
C VAL A 194 -0.65 -10.15 7.67
N LYS A 195 -1.60 -9.39 7.10
CA LYS A 195 -2.73 -9.91 6.32
C LYS A 195 -2.29 -10.80 5.14
N HIS A 196 -1.10 -10.56 4.58
CA HIS A 196 -0.52 -11.35 3.49
C HIS A 196 0.48 -12.43 3.95
N GLY A 197 0.64 -12.66 5.26
CA GLY A 197 1.57 -13.67 5.80
C GLY A 197 3.05 -13.36 5.59
N LEU A 198 3.40 -12.10 5.28
CA LEU A 198 4.76 -11.66 4.98
C LEU A 198 5.54 -11.19 6.23
N ALA A 199 4.84 -10.96 7.33
CA ALA A 199 5.39 -10.53 8.61
C ALA A 199 4.48 -10.98 9.75
N THR A 200 5.02 -11.18 10.95
CA THR A 200 4.24 -11.52 12.16
C THR A 200 3.60 -10.30 12.81
N THR A 201 4.20 -9.11 12.66
CA THR A 201 3.65 -7.82 13.10
C THR A 201 3.84 -6.75 12.01
N PRO A 202 3.12 -5.61 12.05
CA PRO A 202 3.30 -4.50 11.11
C PRO A 202 4.73 -3.94 11.08
N GLU A 203 5.40 -3.89 12.23
CA GLU A 203 6.74 -3.35 12.43
C GLU A 203 7.81 -4.28 11.84
N ALA A 204 7.59 -5.60 11.88
CA ALA A 204 8.50 -6.57 11.29
C ALA A 204 8.63 -6.44 9.75
N TRP A 205 7.79 -5.62 9.07
CA TRP A 205 7.92 -5.33 7.65
C TRP A 205 8.79 -4.08 7.36
N PRO A 206 9.98 -4.22 6.74
CA PRO A 206 10.94 -3.11 6.58
C PRO A 206 10.56 -2.11 5.48
N HIS A 207 9.46 -2.32 4.76
CA HIS A 207 9.03 -1.49 3.62
C HIS A 207 7.67 -0.83 3.86
N SER A 208 7.42 -0.45 5.12
CA SER A 208 6.26 0.30 5.62
C SER A 208 6.68 1.72 6.07
N SER A 209 5.72 2.64 6.15
CA SER A 209 5.90 3.97 6.76
C SER A 209 5.71 4.01 8.27
N ILE A 210 5.34 2.88 8.89
CA ILE A 210 5.27 2.73 10.35
C ILE A 210 6.61 3.07 11.04
N HIS A 211 7.72 2.94 10.29
CA HIS A 211 9.10 3.24 10.71
C HIS A 211 9.49 4.73 10.63
N ARG A 212 8.54 5.64 10.43
CA ARG A 212 8.82 7.07 10.60
C ARG A 212 8.67 7.43 12.07
N SER A 213 9.67 8.09 12.63
CA SER A 213 9.47 8.88 13.85
C SER A 213 8.32 9.87 13.66
N PRO A 214 7.50 10.11 14.69
CA PRO A 214 6.57 11.25 14.71
C PRO A 214 7.32 12.59 14.71
#